data_AF-A0A7K0YC23-F1
#
_entry.id   AF-A0A7K0YC23-F1
#
_cell.length_a   1.000
_cell.length_b   1.000
_cell.length_c   1.000
_cell.angle_alpha   90.00
_cell.angle_beta   90.00
_cell.angle_gamma   90.00
#
_symmetry.space_group_name_H-M   'P 1'
#
loop_
_entity.id
_entity.type
_entity.pdbx_description
1 polymer ?
#
loop_
_entity_poly.entity_id
_entity_poly.type
_entity_poly.pdbx_seq_one_letter_code
_entity_poly.pdbx_strand_id
1 'polypeptide(L)'
;MTSSSSVTRLRLVLRTGSIVFGLSAIALIAVPATFNGLLGLNTSPELEWAMRMIGITLVALAGNMFSVSSRGSEASVVFSGRVMLVSAFGLGVLTLLLPVQLNWFAIAYSAVGFGFSAAYAWASRVKA
;
A
#
# COMPACT_ATOMS: atom_id res chain seq x y z
N MET A 1 -4.50 21.24 15.19
CA MET A 1 -5.77 21.03 14.46
C MET A 1 -5.43 20.86 12.99
N THR A 2 -5.73 19.71 12.39
CA THR A 2 -5.61 19.51 10.93
C THR A 2 -6.75 20.25 10.25
N SER A 3 -6.48 20.98 9.16
CA SER A 3 -7.54 21.68 8.42
C SER A 3 -8.46 20.68 7.72
N SER A 4 -9.75 21.04 7.55
CA SER A 4 -10.75 20.23 6.86
C SER A 4 -10.26 19.77 5.46
N SER A 5 -9.52 20.63 4.74
CA SER A 5 -8.95 20.32 3.42
C SER A 5 -7.92 19.18 3.46
N SER A 6 -7.12 19.08 4.54
CA SER A 6 -6.12 18.03 4.71
C SER A 6 -6.74 16.68 5.03
N VAL A 7 -7.83 16.68 5.80
CA VAL A 7 -8.63 15.47 6.04
C VAL A 7 -9.22 14.97 4.73
N THR A 8 -9.80 15.86 3.91
CA THR A 8 -10.35 15.48 2.60
C THR A 8 -9.31 14.86 1.68
N ARG A 9 -8.10 15.43 1.60
CA ARG A 9 -6.98 14.85 0.84
C ARG A 9 -6.57 13.48 1.39
N LEU A 10 -6.45 13.32 2.71
CA LEU A 10 -6.11 12.03 3.30
C LEU A 10 -7.17 10.96 3.01
N ARG A 11 -8.46 11.32 3.03
CA ARG A 11 -9.53 10.42 2.60
C ARG A 11 -9.36 10.00 1.14
N LEU A 12 -9.02 10.94 0.26
CA LEU A 12 -8.75 10.63 -1.15
C LEU A 12 -7.58 9.66 -1.30
N VAL A 13 -6.44 9.92 -0.66
CA VAL A 13 -5.26 9.04 -0.73
C VAL A 13 -5.57 7.65 -0.16
N LEU A 14 -6.28 7.57 0.97
CA LEU A 14 -6.72 6.29 1.55
C LEU A 14 -7.65 5.52 0.60
N ARG A 15 -8.58 6.22 -0.07
CA ARG A 15 -9.50 5.60 -1.03
C ARG A 15 -8.77 5.11 -2.28
N THR A 16 -7.87 5.91 -2.83
CA THR A 16 -7.01 5.48 -3.95
C THR A 16 -6.15 4.28 -3.55
N GLY A 17 -5.56 4.33 -2.35
CA GLY A 17 -4.81 3.20 -1.80
C GLY A 17 -5.66 1.95 -1.68
N SER A 18 -6.90 2.04 -1.20
CA SER A 18 -7.79 0.87 -1.08
C SER A 18 -8.00 0.14 -2.41
N ILE A 19 -8.05 0.86 -3.53
CA ILE A 19 -8.18 0.27 -4.86
C ILE A 19 -6.88 -0.43 -5.26
N VAL A 20 -5.73 0.24 -5.11
CA VAL A 20 -4.43 -0.34 -5.49
C VAL A 20 -4.10 -1.58 -4.66
N PHE A 21 -4.32 -1.51 -3.34
CA PHE A 21 -4.13 -2.66 -2.44
C PHE A 21 -5.14 -3.78 -2.72
N GLY A 22 -6.40 -3.46 -3.04
CA GLY A 22 -7.40 -4.45 -3.44
C GLY A 22 -7.04 -5.18 -4.74
N LEU A 23 -6.57 -4.46 -5.75
CA LEU A 23 -6.09 -5.06 -6.99
C LEU A 23 -4.84 -5.91 -6.76
N SER A 24 -3.92 -5.44 -5.91
CA SER A 24 -2.73 -6.20 -5.51
C SER A 24 -3.11 -7.50 -4.78
N ALA A 25 -4.12 -7.44 -3.91
CA ALA A 25 -4.64 -8.61 -3.22
C ALA A 25 -5.16 -9.67 -4.20
N ILE A 26 -5.91 -9.25 -5.22
CA ILE A 26 -6.41 -10.16 -6.26
C ILE A 26 -5.23 -10.81 -6.99
N ALA A 27 -4.21 -10.05 -7.37
CA ALA A 27 -3.03 -10.58 -8.04
C ALA A 27 -2.29 -11.63 -7.18
N LEU A 28 -2.08 -11.34 -5.89
CA LEU A 28 -1.42 -12.26 -4.96
C LEU A 28 -2.23 -13.53 -4.68
N ILE A 29 -3.56 -13.45 -4.71
CA ILE A 29 -4.43 -14.60 -4.46
C ILE A 29 -4.56 -15.48 -5.72
N ALA A 30 -4.86 -14.87 -6.86
CA ALA A 30 -5.19 -15.58 -8.09
C ALA A 30 -3.96 -16.06 -8.85
N VAL A 31 -2.91 -15.23 -8.93
CA VAL A 31 -1.72 -15.48 -9.78
C VAL A 31 -0.39 -15.20 -9.05
N PRO A 32 -0.15 -15.79 -7.86
CA PRO A 32 1.05 -15.49 -7.08
C PRO A 32 2.36 -15.83 -7.80
N ALA A 33 2.41 -16.92 -8.57
CA ALA A 33 3.61 -17.29 -9.33
C ALA A 33 4.01 -16.21 -10.34
N THR A 34 3.03 -15.63 -11.05
CA THR A 34 3.25 -14.53 -11.98
C THR A 34 3.78 -13.29 -11.25
N PHE A 35 3.19 -12.95 -10.11
CA PHE A 35 3.65 -11.81 -9.30
C PHE A 35 5.08 -12.00 -8.78
N ASN A 36 5.40 -13.20 -8.28
CA ASN A 36 6.77 -13.58 -7.87
C ASN A 36 7.76 -13.41 -9.03
N GLY A 37 7.42 -13.93 -10.21
CA GLY A 37 8.25 -13.81 -11.41
C GLY A 37 8.47 -12.35 -11.83
N LEU A 38 7.44 -11.49 -11.73
CA LEU A 38 7.59 -10.05 -11.99
C LEU A 38 8.58 -9.40 -11.02
N LEU A 39 8.60 -9.82 -9.75
CA LEU A 39 9.59 -9.37 -8.77
C LEU A 39 10.98 -9.99 -8.96
N GLY A 40 11.15 -10.91 -9.91
CA GLY A 40 12.40 -11.64 -10.13
C GLY A 40 12.66 -12.74 -9.09
N LEU A 41 11.64 -13.14 -8.32
CA LEU A 41 11.73 -14.20 -7.34
C LEU A 41 11.54 -15.57 -8.00
N ASN A 42 12.32 -16.55 -7.56
CA ASN A 42 12.04 -17.95 -7.86
C ASN A 42 10.79 -18.38 -7.10
N THR A 43 9.82 -18.98 -7.81
CA THR A 43 8.57 -19.42 -7.19
C THR A 43 8.73 -20.81 -6.58
N SER A 44 8.10 -21.01 -5.43
CA SER A 44 7.92 -22.32 -4.79
C SER A 44 6.49 -22.42 -4.25
N PRO A 45 5.96 -23.64 -4.00
CA PRO A 45 4.63 -23.80 -3.42
C PRO A 45 4.45 -23.03 -2.11
N GLU A 46 5.47 -23.02 -1.25
CA GLU A 46 5.45 -22.34 0.04
C GLU A 46 5.37 -20.82 -0.14
N LEU A 47 6.16 -20.26 -1.07
CA LEU A 47 6.14 -18.83 -1.37
C LEU A 47 4.79 -18.41 -1.96
N GLU A 48 4.21 -19.23 -2.84
CA GLU A 48 2.90 -18.91 -3.39
C GLU A 48 1.79 -18.91 -2.34
N TRP A 49 1.79 -19.87 -1.41
CA TRP A 49 0.84 -19.87 -0.30
C TRP A 49 1.07 -18.71 0.65
N ALA A 50 2.33 -18.35 0.93
CA ALA A 50 2.65 -17.14 1.68
C ALA A 50 2.10 -15.88 0.99
N MET A 51 2.25 -15.76 -0.33
CA MET A 51 1.68 -14.66 -1.12
C MET A 51 0.16 -14.63 -1.05
N ARG A 52 -0.53 -15.77 -1.12
CA ARG A 52 -2.01 -15.84 -0.97
C ARG A 52 -2.47 -15.39 0.42
N MET A 53 -1.76 -15.79 1.47
CA MET A 53 -2.03 -15.34 2.84
C MET A 53 -1.79 -13.84 2.99
N ILE A 54 -0.70 -13.31 2.44
CA ILE A 54 -0.47 -11.85 2.37
C ILE A 54 -1.61 -11.18 1.57
N GLY A 55 -2.02 -11.77 0.46
CA GLY A 55 -3.14 -11.30 -0.35
C GLY A 55 -4.43 -11.12 0.47
N ILE A 56 -4.79 -12.07 1.34
CA ILE A 56 -5.98 -11.90 2.19
C ILE A 56 -5.80 -10.79 3.24
N THR A 57 -4.58 -10.60 3.77
CA THR A 57 -4.30 -9.45 4.64
C THR A 57 -4.42 -8.12 3.88
N LEU A 58 -4.08 -8.09 2.59
CA LEU A 58 -4.28 -6.91 1.74
C LEU A 58 -5.76 -6.64 1.47
N VAL A 59 -6.61 -7.67 1.34
CA VAL A 59 -8.07 -7.48 1.28
C VAL A 59 -8.57 -6.79 2.55
N ALA A 60 -8.17 -7.29 3.72
CA ALA A 60 -8.57 -6.71 5.00
C ALA A 60 -8.06 -5.26 5.14
N LEU A 61 -6.83 -4.98 4.73
CA LEU A 61 -6.25 -3.64 4.74
C LEU A 61 -6.99 -2.70 3.79
N ALA A 62 -7.24 -3.12 2.54
CA ALA A 62 -7.99 -2.35 1.55
C ALA A 62 -9.41 -2.01 2.05
N GLY A 63 -10.12 -2.98 2.63
CA GLY A 63 -11.43 -2.76 3.26
C GLY A 63 -11.37 -1.77 4.41
N ASN A 64 -10.37 -1.87 5.29
CA ASN A 64 -10.16 -0.93 6.39
C ASN A 64 -9.86 0.49 5.89
N MET A 65 -9.00 0.64 4.89
CA MET A 65 -8.69 1.94 4.28
C MET A 65 -9.94 2.57 3.65
N PHE A 66 -10.74 1.78 2.93
CA PHE A 66 -12.01 2.24 2.36
C PHE A 66 -13.00 2.65 3.46
N SER A 67 -13.14 1.85 4.51
CA SER A 67 -14.02 2.14 5.65
C SER A 67 -13.61 3.44 6.36
N VAL A 68 -12.33 3.61 6.70
CA VAL A 68 -11.82 4.83 7.36
C VAL A 68 -11.96 6.05 6.45
N SER A 69 -11.62 5.94 5.17
CA SER A 69 -11.74 7.06 4.23
C SER A 69 -13.19 7.51 4.02
N SER A 70 -14.15 6.59 4.05
CA SER A 70 -15.55 6.89 3.76
C SER A 70 -16.35 7.28 5.01
N ARG A 71 -16.08 6.63 6.14
CA ARG A 71 -16.92 6.69 7.35
C ARG A 71 -16.16 7.05 8.64
N GLY A 72 -14.83 7.05 8.61
CA GLY A 72 -14.00 7.32 9.79
C GLY A 72 -14.11 8.78 10.26
N SER A 73 -13.86 9.01 11.55
CA SER A 73 -13.72 10.37 12.11
C SER A 73 -12.48 11.07 11.54
N GLU A 74 -12.39 12.40 11.67
CA GLU A 74 -11.19 13.14 11.21
C GLU A 74 -9.91 12.66 11.91
N ALA A 75 -9.98 12.44 13.23
CA ALA A 75 -8.86 11.92 14.01
C ALA A 75 -8.42 10.54 13.53
N SER A 76 -9.37 9.64 13.23
CA SER A 76 -9.10 8.32 12.67
C SER A 76 -8.43 8.41 11.30
N VAL A 77 -8.91 9.27 10.41
CA VAL A 77 -8.31 9.47 9.08
C VAL A 77 -6.87 9.97 9.19
N VAL A 78 -6.60 10.93 10.08
CA VAL A 78 -5.25 11.47 10.29
C VAL A 78 -4.32 10.41 10.86
N PHE A 79 -4.77 9.65 11.86
CA PHE A 79 -3.97 8.58 12.45
C PHE A 79 -3.67 7.48 11.43
N SER A 80 -4.68 6.98 10.72
CA SER A 80 -4.50 5.98 9.67
C SER A 80 -3.58 6.50 8.56
N GLY A 81 -3.69 7.76 8.16
CA GLY A 81 -2.78 8.37 7.19
C GLY A 81 -1.31 8.36 7.62
N ARG A 82 -1.03 8.57 8.91
CA ARG A 82 0.34 8.50 9.47
C ARG A 82 0.88 7.08 9.49
N VAL A 83 0.07 6.11 9.91
CA VAL A 83 0.45 4.69 9.86
C VAL A 83 0.75 4.29 8.42
N MET A 84 -0.14 4.63 7.49
CA MET A 84 0.03 4.31 6.07
C MET A 84 1.24 4.99 5.44
N LEU A 85 1.60 6.21 5.85
CA LEU A 85 2.84 6.88 5.40
C LEU A 85 4.07 6.03 5.71
N VAL A 86 4.19 5.56 6.96
CA VAL A 86 5.33 4.76 7.41
C VAL A 86 5.32 3.38 6.74
N SER A 87 4.16 2.72 6.70
CA SER A 87 4.04 1.41 6.07
C SER A 87 4.34 1.44 4.57
N ALA A 88 3.90 2.47 3.84
CA ALA A 88 4.18 2.62 2.42
C ALA A 88 5.66 2.90 2.14
N PHE A 89 6.31 3.70 2.99
CA PHE A 89 7.76 3.88 2.93
C PHE A 89 8.50 2.56 3.18
N GLY A 90 8.10 1.82 4.21
CA GLY A 90 8.66 0.52 4.53
C GLY A 90 8.51 -0.48 3.38
N LEU A 91 7.35 -0.52 2.72
CA LEU A 91 7.14 -1.34 1.51
C LEU A 91 8.13 -0.97 0.39
N GLY A 92 8.30 0.33 0.11
CA GLY A 92 9.27 0.80 -0.88
C GLY A 92 10.69 0.37 -0.57
N VAL A 93 11.13 0.55 0.68
CA VAL A 93 12.46 0.12 1.16
C VAL A 93 12.62 -1.40 1.05
N LEU A 94 11.69 -2.18 1.58
CA LEU A 94 11.79 -3.65 1.58
C LEU A 94 11.79 -4.22 0.15
N THR A 95 11.10 -3.58 -0.80
CA THR A 95 11.15 -3.97 -2.21
C THR A 95 12.56 -3.78 -2.80
N LEU A 96 13.26 -2.70 -2.42
CA LEU A 96 14.64 -2.47 -2.86
C LEU A 96 15.66 -3.39 -2.16
N LEU A 97 15.28 -3.98 -1.03
CA LEU A 97 16.11 -4.92 -0.27
C LEU A 97 15.83 -6.38 -0.61
N LEU A 98 15.03 -6.65 -1.65
CA LEU A 98 14.81 -8.03 -2.09
C LEU A 98 16.16 -8.68 -2.44
N PRO A 99 16.41 -9.93 -1.98
CA PRO A 99 17.67 -10.63 -2.20
C PRO A 99 17.75 -11.23 -3.62
N VAL A 100 17.46 -10.42 -4.63
CA VAL A 100 17.51 -10.77 -6.06
C VAL A 100 18.02 -9.58 -6.87
N GLN A 101 18.40 -9.81 -8.12
CA GLN A 101 18.75 -8.72 -9.01
C GLN A 101 17.50 -7.88 -9.31
N LEU A 102 17.52 -6.61 -8.90
CA LEU A 102 16.40 -5.70 -9.11
C LEU A 102 16.16 -5.45 -10.60
N ASN A 103 14.95 -5.75 -11.04
CA ASN A 103 14.49 -5.50 -12.41
C ASN A 103 13.61 -4.23 -12.45
N TRP A 104 13.20 -3.83 -13.66
CA TRP A 104 12.37 -2.63 -13.84
C TRP A 104 11.05 -2.67 -13.06
N PHE A 105 10.45 -3.85 -12.91
CA PHE A 105 9.18 -4.01 -12.19
C PHE A 105 9.36 -3.83 -10.69
N ALA A 106 10.42 -4.40 -10.09
CA ALA A 106 10.76 -4.19 -8.69
C ALA A 106 11.02 -2.70 -8.38
N ILE A 107 11.73 -2.00 -9.28
CA ILE A 107 11.94 -0.56 -9.15
C ILE A 107 10.60 0.20 -9.24
N ALA A 108 9.77 -0.10 -10.24
CA ALA A 108 8.45 0.52 -10.37
C ALA A 108 7.55 0.27 -9.14
N TYR A 109 7.56 -0.96 -8.62
CA TYR A 109 6.80 -1.35 -7.44
C TYR A 109 7.29 -0.61 -6.18
N SER A 110 8.61 -0.46 -6.01
CA SER A 110 9.17 0.35 -4.92
C SER A 110 8.76 1.82 -5.02
N ALA A 111 8.72 2.37 -6.24
CA ALA A 111 8.30 3.73 -6.51
C ALA A 111 6.81 3.95 -6.17
N VAL A 112 5.96 2.94 -6.34
CA VAL A 112 4.55 2.99 -5.86
C VAL A 112 4.51 3.15 -4.34
N GLY A 113 5.30 2.38 -3.58
CA GLY A 113 5.41 2.51 -2.13
C GLY A 113 5.85 3.91 -1.68
N PHE A 114 6.93 4.42 -2.27
CA PHE A 114 7.40 5.78 -2.00
C PHE A 114 6.42 6.86 -2.44
N GLY A 115 5.75 6.68 -3.58
CA GLY A 115 4.74 7.59 -4.11
C GLY A 115 3.56 7.74 -3.16
N PHE A 116 3.03 6.62 -2.64
CA PHE A 116 1.99 6.67 -1.61
C PHE A 116 2.47 7.31 -0.31
N SER A 117 3.68 7.00 0.15
CA SER A 117 4.25 7.63 1.34
C SER A 117 4.35 9.16 1.18
N ALA A 118 4.86 9.62 0.04
CA ALA A 118 4.93 11.03 -0.32
C ALA A 118 3.53 11.67 -0.40
N ALA A 119 2.54 10.96 -0.96
CA ALA A 119 1.16 11.43 -1.02
C ALA A 119 0.54 11.62 0.37
N TYR A 120 0.75 10.68 1.31
CA TYR A 120 0.31 10.84 2.70
C TYR A 120 1.04 11.98 3.42
N ALA A 121 2.36 12.13 3.19
CA ALA A 121 3.14 13.21 3.74
C ALA A 121 2.65 14.58 3.24
N TRP A 122 2.37 14.70 1.95
CA TRP A 122 1.81 15.91 1.36
C TRP A 122 0.40 16.21 1.88
N ALA A 123 -0.49 15.20 1.87
CA ALA A 123 -1.87 15.36 2.31
C ALA A 123 -1.98 15.77 3.79
N SER A 124 -1.02 15.36 4.63
CA SER A 124 -0.96 15.70 6.06
C SER A 124 -0.31 17.06 6.35
N ARG A 125 0.42 17.68 5.41
CA ARG A 125 1.20 18.92 5.63
C ARG A 125 0.45 20.21 5.37
N VAL A 126 -0.72 20.19 4.74
CA VAL A 126 -1.41 21.44 4.41
C VAL A 126 -2.02 22.06 5.67
N LYS A 127 -1.42 23.17 6.11
CA LYS A 127 -2.01 24.12 7.04
C LYS A 127 -2.97 25.05 6.29
N ALA A 128 -3.94 25.58 7.04
CA ALA A 128 -5.03 26.47 6.61
C ALA A 128 -4.56 27.62 5.72
#